data_AF-A0A7C7C718-F1
#
_entry.id   AF-A0A7C7C718-F1
#
_cell.length_a   1.000
_cell.length_b   1.000
_cell.length_c   1.000
_cell.angle_alpha   90.00
_cell.angle_beta   90.00
_cell.angle_gamma   90.00
#
_symmetry.space_group_name_H-M   'P 1'
#
loop_
_entity.id
_entity.type
_entity.pdbx_description
1 polymer ?
#
loop_
_entity_poly.entity_id
_entity_poly.type
_entity_poly.pdbx_seq_one_letter_code
_entity_poly.pdbx_strand_id
1 'polypeptide(L)'
;MKRDWKSAELDEADRALCQWAEKLTQSPDKMTQTDVEHLRQKGFSQSAISDAAQVISYFNYINRIADGLGVDLEPEMEKVDQATGNA
;
A
#
# COMPACT_ATOMS: atom_id res chain seq x y z
N MET A 1 -3.15 16.62 -1.27
CA MET A 1 -2.80 15.18 -1.36
C MET A 1 -4.08 14.39 -1.22
N LYS A 2 -4.41 13.50 -2.17
CA LYS A 2 -5.64 12.68 -2.08
C LYS A 2 -5.44 11.61 -1.00
N ARG A 3 -6.42 11.44 -0.11
CA ARG A 3 -6.36 10.47 1.00
C ARG A 3 -6.71 9.05 0.58
N ASP A 4 -7.50 8.90 -0.48
CA ASP A 4 -7.87 7.61 -1.07
C ASP A 4 -7.34 7.51 -2.49
N TRP A 5 -6.49 6.51 -2.73
CA TRP A 5 -5.91 6.23 -4.04
C TRP A 5 -6.97 5.88 -5.08
N LYS A 6 -8.15 5.38 -4.69
CA LYS A 6 -9.24 5.05 -5.62
C LYS A 6 -9.78 6.29 -6.32
N SER A 7 -9.77 7.43 -5.62
CA SER A 7 -10.16 8.74 -6.15
C SER A 7 -9.05 9.43 -6.97
N ALA A 8 -7.84 8.88 -6.97
CA ALA A 8 -6.71 9.46 -7.68
C ALA A 8 -6.77 9.18 -9.19
N GLU A 9 -6.27 10.14 -9.96
CA GLU A 9 -6.09 10.01 -11.41
C GLU A 9 -4.79 9.23 -11.62
N LEU A 10 -4.91 7.91 -11.54
CA LEU A 10 -3.84 6.95 -11.77
C LEU A 10 -4.04 6.26 -13.11
N ASP A 11 -2.93 6.00 -13.80
CA ASP A 11 -2.94 5.10 -14.95
C ASP A 11 -3.28 3.66 -14.52
N GLU A 12 -3.45 2.78 -15.51
CA GLU A 12 -3.85 1.40 -15.23
C GLU A 12 -2.79 0.59 -14.46
N ALA A 13 -1.50 0.91 -14.64
CA ALA A 13 -0.41 0.18 -14.00
C ALA A 13 -0.32 0.55 -12.52
N ASP A 14 -0.35 1.85 -12.20
CA ASP A 14 -0.37 2.36 -10.84
C ASP A 14 -1.62 1.90 -10.10
N ARG A 15 -2.78 1.92 -10.77
CA ARG A 15 -4.04 1.41 -10.20
C ARG A 15 -3.93 -0.07 -9.83
N ALA A 16 -3.34 -0.89 -10.69
CA ALA A 16 -3.14 -2.31 -10.42
C ALA A 16 -2.16 -2.54 -9.27
N LEU A 17 -1.09 -1.74 -9.18
CA LEU A 17 -0.14 -1.78 -8.08
C LEU A 17 -0.80 -1.43 -6.74
N CYS A 18 -1.64 -0.39 -6.70
CA CYS A 18 -2.38 -0.01 -5.49
C CYS A 18 -3.38 -1.10 -5.06
N GLN A 19 -4.11 -1.72 -5.99
CA GLN A 19 -5.01 -2.85 -5.70
C GLN A 19 -4.24 -4.03 -5.10
N TRP A 20 -3.09 -4.35 -5.68
CA TRP A 20 -2.24 -5.42 -5.21
C TRP A 20 -1.68 -5.13 -3.82
N ALA A 21 -1.23 -3.89 -3.56
CA ALA A 21 -0.76 -3.44 -2.25
C ALA A 21 -1.87 -3.49 -1.18
N GLU A 22 -3.09 -3.09 -1.53
CA GLU A 22 -4.27 -3.17 -0.66
C GLU A 22 -4.55 -4.64 -0.28
N LYS A 23 -4.57 -5.54 -1.26
CA LYS A 23 -4.80 -6.98 -1.02
C LYS A 23 -3.69 -7.60 -0.17
N LEU A 24 -2.43 -7.34 -0.50
CA LEU A 24 -1.28 -7.88 0.25
C LEU A 24 -1.26 -7.40 1.70
N THR A 25 -1.78 -6.20 1.95
CA THR A 25 -1.90 -5.63 3.31
C THR A 25 -3.05 -6.23 4.11
N GLN A 26 -4.23 -6.38 3.49
CA GLN A 26 -5.46 -6.78 4.20
C GLN A 26 -5.71 -8.29 4.22
N SER A 27 -5.22 -9.04 3.23
CA SER A 27 -5.47 -10.48 3.10
C SER A 27 -4.29 -11.19 2.43
N PRO A 28 -3.07 -11.13 3.01
CA PRO A 28 -1.88 -11.78 2.45
C PRO A 28 -2.05 -13.29 2.28
N ASP A 29 -2.88 -13.94 3.11
CA ASP A 29 -3.24 -15.36 3.04
C ASP A 29 -4.01 -15.75 1.77
N LYS A 30 -4.64 -14.78 1.09
CA LYS A 30 -5.42 -14.98 -0.13
C LYS A 30 -4.66 -14.63 -1.41
N MET A 31 -3.36 -14.38 -1.31
CA MET A 31 -2.51 -14.10 -2.46
C MET A 31 -2.34 -15.34 -3.33
N THR A 32 -2.36 -15.14 -4.64
CA THR A 32 -2.27 -16.20 -5.65
C THR A 32 -1.31 -15.80 -6.76
N GLN A 33 -0.91 -16.77 -7.58
CA GLN A 33 -0.08 -16.49 -8.75
C GLN A 33 -0.78 -15.58 -9.76
N THR A 34 -2.11 -15.61 -9.84
CA THR A 34 -2.91 -14.72 -10.70
C THR A 34 -2.71 -13.24 -10.37
N ASP A 35 -2.51 -12.91 -9.08
CA ASP A 35 -2.26 -11.53 -8.67
C ASP A 35 -0.93 -11.00 -9.23
N VAL A 36 0.11 -11.84 -9.22
CA VAL A 36 1.43 -11.53 -9.78
C VAL A 36 1.35 -11.43 -11.31
N GLU A 37 0.63 -12.35 -11.95
CA GLU A 37 0.47 -12.35 -13.40
C GLU A 37 -0.30 -11.11 -13.89
N HIS A 38 -1.29 -10.64 -13.13
CA HIS A 38 -2.01 -9.40 -13.45
C HIS A 38 -1.05 -8.19 -13.48
N LEU A 39 -0.11 -8.08 -12.53
CA LEU A 39 0.92 -7.03 -12.59
C LEU A 39 1.84 -7.18 -13.79
N ARG A 40 2.26 -8.41 -14.13
CA ARG A 40 3.08 -8.64 -15.34
C ARG A 40 2.37 -8.19 -16.61
N GLN A 41 1.06 -8.44 -16.72
CA GLN A 41 0.23 -7.99 -17.84
C GLN A 41 0.12 -6.46 -17.93
N LYS A 42 0.28 -5.75 -16.80
CA LYS A 42 0.38 -4.28 -16.76
C LYS A 42 1.79 -3.74 -17.02
N GLY A 43 2.74 -4.61 -17.38
CA GLY A 43 4.08 -4.22 -17.80
C GLY A 43 5.14 -4.25 -16.69
N PHE A 44 4.80 -4.69 -15.47
CA PHE A 44 5.78 -4.81 -14.40
C PHE A 44 6.75 -5.97 -14.65
N SER A 45 8.05 -5.71 -14.49
CA SER A 45 9.07 -6.76 -14.49
C SER A 45 9.00 -7.59 -13.21
N GLN A 46 9.60 -8.79 -13.22
CA GLN A 46 9.69 -9.61 -12.01
C GLN A 46 10.45 -8.90 -10.88
N SER A 47 11.51 -8.15 -11.21
CA SER A 47 12.25 -7.36 -10.21
C SER A 47 11.38 -6.25 -9.62
N ALA A 48 10.62 -5.52 -10.44
CA ALA A 48 9.72 -4.48 -9.97
C ALA A 48 8.62 -5.04 -9.04
N ILE A 49 8.07 -6.22 -9.35
CA ILE A 49 7.10 -6.90 -8.48
C ILE A 49 7.75 -7.31 -7.15
N SER A 50 8.98 -7.82 -7.19
CA SER A 50 9.74 -8.16 -5.97
C SER A 50 10.01 -6.91 -5.12
N ASP A 51 10.39 -5.80 -5.74
CA ASP A 51 10.65 -4.54 -5.05
C ASP A 51 9.37 -4.01 -4.40
N ALA A 52 8.25 -4.02 -5.12
CA ALA A 52 6.95 -3.67 -4.58
C ALA A 52 6.57 -4.55 -3.38
N ALA A 53 6.74 -5.87 -3.47
CA ALA A 53 6.45 -6.80 -2.38
C ALA A 53 7.21 -6.43 -1.10
N GLN A 54 8.51 -6.14 -1.25
CA GLN A 54 9.40 -5.80 -0.14
C GLN A 54 9.01 -4.46 0.50
N VAL A 55 8.75 -3.43 -0.31
CA VAL A 55 8.34 -2.12 0.21
C VAL A 55 7.01 -2.21 0.96
N ILE A 56 6.00 -2.82 0.34
CA ILE A 56 4.68 -2.98 0.96
C ILE A 56 4.79 -3.77 2.27
N SER A 57 5.54 -4.86 2.27
CA SER A 57 5.71 -5.72 3.45
C SER A 57 6.50 -5.03 4.56
N TYR A 58 7.52 -4.23 4.20
CA TYR A 58 8.31 -3.48 5.16
C TYR A 58 7.48 -2.43 5.90
N PHE A 59 6.68 -1.63 5.18
CA PHE A 59 5.76 -0.68 5.82
C PHE A 59 4.73 -1.40 6.69
N ASN A 60 4.22 -2.54 6.23
CA ASN A 60 3.34 -3.39 7.02
C ASN A 60 3.99 -3.87 8.33
N TYR A 61 5.28 -4.22 8.31
CA TYR A 61 6.03 -4.56 9.53
C TYR A 61 6.20 -3.35 10.45
N ILE A 62 6.70 -2.22 9.92
CA ILE A 62 6.94 -1.01 10.73
C ILE A 62 5.66 -0.47 11.35
N ASN A 63 4.55 -0.43 10.61
CA ASN A 63 3.26 -0.01 11.14
C ASN A 63 2.83 -0.88 12.33
N ARG A 64 3.03 -2.21 12.25
CA ARG A 64 2.73 -3.12 13.36
C ARG A 64 3.62 -2.89 14.58
N ILE A 65 4.88 -2.54 14.38
CA ILE A 65 5.79 -2.21 15.49
C ILE A 65 5.37 -0.89 16.14
N ALA A 66 5.13 0.15 15.35
CA ALA A 66 4.73 1.46 15.83
C ALA A 66 3.39 1.38 16.59
N ASP A 67 2.35 0.84 15.94
CA ASP A 67 1.01 0.73 16.53
C ASP A 67 0.98 -0.26 17.70
N GLY A 68 1.69 -1.38 17.58
CA GLY A 68 1.70 -2.44 18.59
C GLY A 68 2.46 -2.07 19.87
N LEU A 69 3.43 -1.15 19.78
CA LEU A 69 4.18 -0.66 20.94
C LEU A 69 3.73 0.74 21.40
N GLY A 70 2.79 1.37 20.70
CA GLY A 70 2.31 2.71 21.02
C GLY A 70 3.37 3.80 20.80
N VAL A 71 4.18 3.66 19.74
CA VAL A 71 5.19 4.66 19.38
C VAL A 71 4.49 5.93 18.91
N ASP A 72 4.80 7.05 19.56
CA ASP A 72 4.30 8.37 19.15
C ASP A 72 4.92 8.82 17.82
N LEU A 73 4.19 9.69 17.12
CA LEU A 73 4.74 10.42 16.00
C LEU A 73 5.91 11.30 16.47
N GLU A 74 6.96 11.38 15.65
CA GLU A 74 8.03 12.36 15.82
C GLU A 74 7.45 13.79 15.92
N PRO A 75 8.06 14.69 16.70
CA PRO A 75 7.53 16.04 16.94
C PRO A 75 7.26 16.85 15.68
N GLU A 76 7.99 16.57 14.59
CA GLU A 76 7.86 17.24 13.29
C GLU A 76 6.70 16.71 12.44
N MET A 77 6.08 15.60 12.81
CA MET A 77 4.96 15.00 12.08
C MET A 77 3.61 15.52 12.60
N GLU A 78 2.81 16.11 11.72
CA GLU A 78 1.45 16.56 12.06
C GLU A 78 0.48 15.37 12.21
N LYS A 79 -0.26 15.30 13.32
CA LYS A 79 -1.39 14.38 13.47
C LYS A 79 -2.49 14.81 12.51
N VAL A 80 -2.67 14.05 11.43
CA VAL A 80 -3.80 14.24 10.52
C VAL A 80 -5.04 13.65 11.18
N ASP A 81 -5.92 14.51 11.70
CA ASP A 81 -7.19 14.09 12.32
C ASP A 81 -8.07 13.37 11.29
N GLN A 82 -8.39 12.10 11.55
CA GLN A 82 -9.21 11.26 10.65
C GLN A 82 -10.72 11.56 10.75
N ALA A 83 -11.13 12.52 11.58
CA ALA A 83 -12.53 12.82 11.87
C ALA A 83 -13.23 13.75 10.86
N THR A 84 -12.49 14.44 9.98
CA THR A 84 -13.07 15.34 8.96
C THR A 84 -12.93 14.75 7.55
N GLY A 85 -13.74 13.74 7.27
CA GLY A 85 -14.14 13.42 5.91
C GLY A 85 -15.07 14.51 5.38
N ASN A 86 -14.52 15.60 4.84
CA ASN A 86 -15.23 16.47 3.90
C ASN A 86 -14.27 17.44 3.20
N ALA A 87 -14.07 17.22 1.89
CA ALA A 87 -14.09 18.20 0.79
C ALA A 87 -13.50 17.54 -0.47
#